data_AF-A0A929X8X4-F1
#
_entry.id   AF-A0A929X8X4-F1
#
_cell.length_a   1.000
_cell.length_b   1.000
_cell.length_c   1.000
_cell.angle_alpha   90.00
_cell.angle_beta   90.00
_cell.angle_gamma   90.00
#
_symmetry.space_group_name_H-M   'P 1'
#
loop_
_entity.id
_entity.type
_entity.pdbx_description
1 polymer ?
#
loop_
_entity_poly.entity_id
_entity_poly.type
_entity_poly.pdbx_seq_one_letter_code
_entity_poly.pdbx_strand_id
1 'polypeptide(L)'
;TNRSGQWRSQVVEPLFESMPDQEILFELAKRIGFYDELTRTIRDSEGKIEWPEAATREIASIVKSIGLTGWTPERLKRHQANWDKFDEKTLMGKEGTEVAGEYYGLPWPCWTEKHPGSPNLYDINKPVMQGGMGFRNRFGLEHNGVNQLAADGSAPVGGAQSGGYPEIKKDNIEKILGITLTDEEREKMGATWATDASNIIAEKCMEKGIAPYGNARARAIVWTFVDQIPQHREPLHTPRQDLAQKYPSFEDKPNHYRVFTKYKSLQLSKDFSKEFPINLTTGRLVNFSGAGMETRASMYLSRLTPEMFADIHPELAAKHGIKHWDFVWIHAPEGTKIKVRARVVPSVKADTIFLPFHWAGYMQGVDMTGNFPDGTKPYTVGECANTVTNYGYDIVTQIPETKSGLCRIEKA
;
A
#
# COMPACT_ATOMS: atom_id res chain seq x y z
N THR A 1 -2.46 -10.09 6.65
CA THR A 1 -1.44 -9.62 5.70
C THR A 1 -0.11 -9.57 6.43
N ASN A 2 0.87 -10.38 6.06
CA ASN A 2 2.16 -10.39 6.74
C ASN A 2 3.02 -9.22 6.22
N ARG A 3 3.61 -8.40 7.10
CA ARG A 3 4.49 -7.28 6.74
C ARG A 3 5.96 -7.73 6.73
N SER A 4 6.22 -8.86 6.08
CA SER A 4 7.54 -9.50 6.02
C SER A 4 8.24 -9.23 4.69
N GLY A 5 9.57 -9.20 4.74
CA GLY A 5 10.44 -9.29 3.58
C GLY A 5 10.62 -10.76 3.14
N GLN A 6 10.82 -10.98 1.85
CA GLN A 6 11.17 -12.29 1.31
C GLN A 6 12.30 -12.11 0.30
N TRP A 7 13.36 -12.89 0.45
CA TRP A 7 14.39 -12.99 -0.58
C TRP A 7 13.87 -13.84 -1.74
N ARG A 8 14.21 -13.47 -2.97
CA ARG A 8 13.97 -14.28 -4.16
C ARG A 8 15.29 -14.55 -4.83
N SER A 9 15.63 -15.83 -4.97
CA SER A 9 16.85 -16.25 -5.65
C SER A 9 16.57 -16.40 -7.13
N GLN A 10 17.54 -16.02 -7.95
CA GLN A 10 17.47 -16.23 -9.38
C GLN A 10 17.43 -17.73 -9.67
N VAL A 11 16.42 -18.16 -10.44
CA VAL A 11 16.26 -19.57 -10.82
C VAL A 11 16.79 -19.83 -12.22
N VAL A 12 16.67 -18.85 -13.12
CA VAL A 12 17.14 -18.90 -14.50
C VAL A 12 17.73 -17.55 -14.90
N GLU A 13 18.70 -17.57 -15.81
CA GLU A 13 19.17 -16.35 -16.46
C GLU A 13 18.06 -15.73 -17.33
N PRO A 14 18.04 -14.39 -17.48
CA PRO A 14 17.18 -13.73 -18.44
C PRO A 14 17.30 -14.37 -19.83
N LEU A 15 16.16 -14.68 -20.46
CA LEU A 15 16.13 -15.32 -21.77
C LEU A 15 16.22 -14.27 -22.89
N PHE A 16 16.85 -14.67 -23.99
CA PHE A 16 17.04 -13.84 -25.19
C PHE A 16 17.79 -12.53 -24.86
N GLU A 17 17.27 -11.40 -25.33
CA GLU A 17 17.82 -10.05 -25.08
C GLU A 17 17.15 -9.38 -23.86
N SER A 18 16.42 -10.14 -23.05
CA SER A 18 15.78 -9.60 -21.84
C SER A 18 16.85 -9.24 -20.81
N MET A 19 16.67 -8.12 -20.13
CA MET A 19 17.52 -7.70 -19.03
C MET A 19 16.67 -7.39 -17.80
N PRO A 20 17.21 -7.60 -16.58
CA PRO A 20 16.58 -7.13 -15.37
C PRO A 20 16.40 -5.60 -15.38
N ASP A 21 15.34 -5.11 -14.73
CA ASP A 21 14.99 -3.68 -14.73
C ASP A 21 16.15 -2.77 -14.30
N GLN A 22 16.93 -3.17 -13.30
CA GLN A 22 18.06 -2.37 -12.81
C GLN A 22 19.14 -2.16 -13.88
N GLU A 23 19.40 -3.15 -14.74
CA GLU A 23 20.39 -3.03 -15.80
C GLU A 23 19.91 -2.04 -16.87
N ILE A 24 18.63 -2.10 -17.22
CA ILE A 24 18.00 -1.14 -18.12
C ILE A 24 18.11 0.28 -17.55
N LEU A 25 17.82 0.45 -16.25
CA LEU A 25 17.92 1.74 -15.56
C LEU A 25 19.37 2.25 -15.48
N PHE A 26 20.34 1.38 -15.22
CA PHE A 26 21.75 1.72 -15.21
C PHE A 26 22.25 2.15 -16.59
N GLU A 27 21.88 1.41 -17.64
CA GLU A 27 22.22 1.74 -19.02
C GLU A 27 21.58 3.05 -19.50
N LEU A 28 20.35 3.32 -19.07
CA LEU A 28 19.71 4.62 -19.28
C LEU A 28 20.48 5.72 -18.53
N ALA A 29 20.80 5.51 -17.26
CA ALA A 29 21.52 6.49 -16.45
C ALA A 29 22.90 6.84 -17.00
N LYS A 30 23.62 5.87 -17.58
CA LYS A 30 24.87 6.12 -18.31
C LYS A 30 24.63 7.01 -19.53
N ARG A 31 23.61 6.70 -20.33
CA ARG A 31 23.29 7.47 -21.56
C ARG A 31 22.87 8.91 -21.27
N ILE A 32 22.19 9.15 -20.16
CA ILE A 32 21.76 10.50 -19.77
C ILE A 32 22.66 11.16 -18.71
N GLY A 33 23.80 10.53 -18.37
CA GLY A 33 24.91 11.18 -17.67
C GLY A 33 24.76 11.35 -16.15
N PHE A 34 24.04 10.46 -15.45
CA PHE A 34 23.90 10.52 -13.99
C PHE A 34 24.15 9.17 -13.27
N TYR A 35 24.82 8.24 -13.96
CA TYR A 35 25.08 6.89 -13.43
C TYR A 35 25.89 6.90 -12.13
N ASP A 36 26.89 7.78 -12.01
CA ASP A 36 27.73 7.88 -10.82
C ASP A 36 26.97 8.44 -9.61
N GLU A 37 26.05 9.39 -9.83
CA GLU A 37 25.13 9.88 -8.81
C GLU A 37 24.15 8.78 -8.38
N LEU A 38 23.54 8.08 -9.35
CA LEU A 38 22.54 7.05 -9.10
C LEU A 38 23.09 5.89 -8.27
N THR A 39 24.34 5.50 -8.52
CA THR A 39 24.90 4.27 -7.95
C THR A 39 25.91 4.51 -6.82
N ARG A 40 26.14 5.78 -6.44
CA ARG A 40 27.15 6.19 -5.44
C ARG A 40 27.11 5.40 -4.14
N THR A 41 25.92 5.06 -3.68
CA THR A 41 25.63 4.43 -2.38
C THR A 41 25.60 2.91 -2.42
N ILE A 42 25.56 2.32 -3.62
CA ILE A 42 25.46 0.86 -3.83
C ILE A 42 26.72 0.26 -4.45
N ARG A 43 27.74 1.08 -4.72
CA ARG A 43 29.07 0.64 -5.12
C ARG A 43 29.93 0.35 -3.89
N ASP A 44 30.74 -0.70 -3.97
CA ASP A 44 31.80 -0.96 -2.99
C ASP A 44 33.02 -0.05 -3.20
N SER A 45 34.06 -0.24 -2.39
CA SER A 45 35.31 0.55 -2.45
C SER A 45 36.07 0.41 -3.76
N GLU A 46 35.81 -0.64 -4.54
CA GLU A 46 36.40 -0.89 -5.86
C GLU A 46 35.48 -0.37 -6.99
N GLY A 47 34.32 0.20 -6.65
CA GLY A 47 33.34 0.71 -7.61
C GLY A 47 32.40 -0.35 -8.17
N LYS A 48 32.42 -1.58 -7.65
CA LYS A 48 31.59 -2.69 -8.11
C LYS A 48 30.25 -2.71 -7.38
N ILE A 49 29.19 -3.14 -8.08
CA ILE A 49 27.85 -3.31 -7.53
C ILE A 49 27.57 -4.82 -7.39
N GLU A 50 27.29 -5.27 -6.17
CA GLU A 50 26.78 -6.62 -5.90
C GLU A 50 25.25 -6.56 -5.83
N TRP A 51 24.57 -7.00 -6.89
CA TRP A 51 23.11 -6.90 -6.99
C TRP A 51 22.42 -8.25 -6.75
N PRO A 52 21.28 -8.30 -6.00
CA PRO A 52 20.52 -7.21 -5.37
C PRO A 52 20.93 -6.86 -3.92
N GLU A 53 22.04 -7.39 -3.43
CA GLU A 53 22.51 -7.24 -2.05
C GLU A 53 22.78 -5.78 -1.68
N ALA A 54 23.47 -5.04 -2.55
CA ALA A 54 23.79 -3.63 -2.32
C ALA A 54 22.53 -2.76 -2.18
N ALA A 55 21.53 -2.96 -3.05
CA ALA A 55 20.25 -2.27 -2.93
C ALA A 55 19.49 -2.66 -1.66
N THR A 56 19.59 -3.92 -1.24
CA THR A 56 18.95 -4.39 0.00
C THR A 56 19.61 -3.75 1.23
N ARG A 57 20.94 -3.66 1.26
CA ARG A 57 21.69 -2.95 2.32
C ARG A 57 21.34 -1.46 2.32
N GLU A 58 21.22 -0.85 1.14
CA GLU A 58 20.78 0.54 1.02
C GLU A 58 19.38 0.73 1.61
N ILE A 59 18.39 -0.10 1.24
CA ILE A 59 17.03 -0.09 1.80
C ILE A 59 17.07 -0.17 3.34
N ALA A 60 17.81 -1.14 3.89
CA ALA A 60 17.96 -1.28 5.33
C ALA A 60 18.56 -0.02 5.99
N SER A 61 19.50 0.65 5.31
CA SER A 61 20.16 1.85 5.82
C SER A 61 19.31 3.13 5.73
N ILE A 62 18.47 3.29 4.69
CA ILE A 62 17.72 4.53 4.44
C ILE A 62 16.26 4.46 4.92
N VAL A 63 15.67 3.26 4.98
CA VAL A 63 14.26 3.07 5.35
C VAL A 63 14.11 2.92 6.87
N LYS A 64 14.95 3.63 7.62
CA LYS A 64 14.99 3.66 9.09
C LYS A 64 13.74 4.28 9.70
N SER A 65 13.11 5.26 9.04
CA SER A 65 11.88 5.94 9.50
C SER A 65 10.66 5.03 9.73
N ILE A 66 10.75 3.80 9.20
CA ILE A 66 9.82 2.70 9.43
C ILE A 66 10.58 1.46 9.90
N GLY A 67 11.74 1.57 10.54
CA GLY A 67 12.43 0.46 11.21
C GLY A 67 12.64 -0.79 10.34
N LEU A 68 13.20 -0.64 9.14
CA LEU A 68 13.62 -1.78 8.30
C LEU A 68 15.11 -2.10 8.41
N THR A 69 15.80 -1.56 9.42
CA THR A 69 17.25 -1.73 9.60
C THR A 69 17.68 -3.20 9.60
N GLY A 70 16.88 -4.08 10.20
CA GLY A 70 17.24 -5.49 10.26
C GLY A 70 17.06 -6.26 8.95
N TRP A 71 16.56 -5.67 7.87
CA TRP A 71 16.35 -6.34 6.58
C TRP A 71 17.63 -6.39 5.75
N THR A 72 18.67 -7.02 6.28
CA THR A 72 19.90 -7.23 5.53
C THR A 72 19.75 -8.40 4.54
N PRO A 73 20.47 -8.38 3.40
CA PRO A 73 20.40 -9.49 2.44
C PRO A 73 20.81 -10.82 3.08
N GLU A 74 21.78 -10.82 3.99
CA GLU A 74 22.26 -12.01 4.69
C GLU A 74 21.14 -12.67 5.50
N ARG A 75 20.38 -11.87 6.25
CA ARG A 75 19.26 -12.38 7.06
C ARG A 75 18.11 -12.86 6.17
N LEU A 76 17.69 -12.07 5.18
CA LEU A 76 16.60 -12.48 4.30
C LEU A 76 16.92 -13.75 3.50
N LYS A 77 18.17 -13.90 3.03
CA LYS A 77 18.66 -15.16 2.42
C LYS A 77 18.65 -16.32 3.41
N ARG A 78 19.15 -16.11 4.63
CA ARG A 78 19.13 -17.14 5.68
C ARG A 78 17.70 -17.62 5.97
N HIS A 79 16.74 -16.71 6.07
CA HIS A 79 15.33 -17.06 6.26
C HIS A 79 14.77 -17.85 5.07
N GLN A 80 15.09 -17.45 3.84
CA GLN A 80 14.67 -18.18 2.64
C GLN A 80 15.24 -19.60 2.61
N ALA A 81 16.54 -19.77 2.92
CA ALA A 81 17.20 -21.06 2.96
C ALA A 81 16.67 -22.00 4.06
N ASN A 82 16.08 -21.44 5.12
CA ASN A 82 15.58 -22.16 6.30
C ASN A 82 14.05 -22.03 6.48
N TRP A 83 13.30 -21.75 5.42
CA TRP A 83 11.83 -21.56 5.48
C TRP A 83 11.05 -22.70 6.16
N ASP A 84 11.52 -23.94 6.07
CA ASP A 84 10.94 -25.14 6.69
C ASP A 84 11.20 -25.21 8.21
N LYS A 85 12.14 -24.39 8.70
CA LYS A 85 12.52 -24.28 10.11
C LYS A 85 11.68 -23.27 10.88
N PHE A 86 10.73 -22.60 10.25
CA PHE A 86 9.75 -21.75 10.93
C PHE A 86 8.47 -22.54 11.23
N ASP A 87 7.79 -22.16 12.31
CA ASP A 87 6.44 -22.65 12.62
C ASP A 87 5.40 -21.97 11.71
N GLU A 88 4.52 -22.75 11.09
CA GLU A 88 3.60 -22.27 10.06
C GLU A 88 2.48 -21.35 10.59
N LYS A 89 2.25 -21.32 11.90
CA LYS A 89 1.20 -20.48 12.53
C LYS A 89 1.77 -19.22 13.15
N THR A 90 2.80 -19.38 13.98
CA THR A 90 3.43 -18.31 14.74
C THR A 90 4.53 -17.61 13.96
N LEU A 91 5.03 -18.24 12.89
CA LEU A 91 6.18 -17.80 12.10
C LEU A 91 7.50 -17.75 12.89
N MET A 92 7.55 -18.25 14.13
CA MET A 92 8.76 -18.26 14.94
C MET A 92 9.72 -19.35 14.43
N GLY A 93 11.01 -19.02 14.34
CA GLY A 93 12.06 -19.99 14.05
C GLY A 93 12.19 -21.01 15.18
N LYS A 94 12.20 -22.30 14.82
CA LYS A 94 12.26 -23.41 15.78
C LYS A 94 13.57 -23.38 16.57
N GLU A 95 13.51 -23.70 17.86
CA GLU A 95 14.69 -23.79 18.72
C GLU A 95 15.74 -24.75 18.14
N GLY A 96 17.02 -24.43 18.33
CA GLY A 96 18.14 -25.23 17.80
C GLY A 96 18.40 -25.07 16.30
N THR A 97 17.74 -24.14 15.62
CA THR A 97 17.96 -23.82 14.19
C THR A 97 18.69 -22.49 14.00
N GLU A 98 19.23 -22.25 12.81
CA GLU A 98 19.94 -21.00 12.47
C GLU A 98 19.05 -19.74 12.51
N VAL A 99 17.74 -19.93 12.54
CA VAL A 99 16.72 -18.88 12.57
C VAL A 99 15.96 -18.83 13.89
N ALA A 100 16.42 -19.60 14.90
CA ALA A 100 15.81 -19.65 16.21
C ALA A 100 15.68 -18.26 16.83
N GLY A 101 14.48 -17.94 17.32
CA GLY A 101 14.19 -16.64 17.93
C GLY A 101 13.86 -15.52 16.94
N GLU A 102 13.91 -15.74 15.63
CA GLU A 102 13.49 -14.78 14.61
C GLU A 102 12.11 -15.15 14.03
N TYR A 103 11.34 -14.16 13.58
CA TYR A 103 10.08 -14.39 12.86
C TYR A 103 10.32 -14.45 11.34
N TYR A 104 9.66 -15.36 10.63
CA TYR A 104 9.85 -15.55 9.20
C TYR A 104 9.68 -14.24 8.41
N GLY A 105 10.70 -13.91 7.61
CA GLY A 105 10.76 -12.69 6.82
C GLY A 105 10.79 -11.39 7.64
N LEU A 106 11.19 -11.43 8.91
CA LEU A 106 11.45 -10.25 9.74
C LEU A 106 10.31 -9.20 9.71
N PRO A 107 9.10 -9.55 10.18
CA PRO A 107 7.94 -8.66 10.05
C PRO A 107 8.21 -7.25 10.59
N TRP A 108 7.66 -6.25 9.91
CA TRP A 108 7.82 -4.85 10.29
C TRP A 108 7.20 -4.52 11.67
N PRO A 109 7.86 -3.69 12.49
CA PRO A 109 9.24 -3.19 12.37
C PRO A 109 10.32 -4.21 12.80
N CYS A 110 11.51 -4.04 12.24
CA CYS A 110 12.74 -4.74 12.60
C CYS A 110 13.86 -3.71 12.86
N TRP A 111 13.95 -3.24 14.12
CA TRP A 111 14.72 -2.05 14.51
C TRP A 111 16.23 -2.16 14.29
N THR A 112 16.78 -3.36 14.44
CA THR A 112 18.21 -3.66 14.36
C THR A 112 18.40 -5.03 13.72
N GLU A 113 19.64 -5.38 13.41
CA GLU A 113 20.00 -6.70 12.87
C GLU A 113 19.81 -7.85 13.89
N LYS A 114 19.66 -7.52 15.18
CA LYS A 114 19.40 -8.48 16.25
C LYS A 114 17.92 -8.59 16.61
N HIS A 115 17.09 -7.65 16.13
CA HIS A 115 15.67 -7.64 16.41
C HIS A 115 14.96 -8.73 15.58
N PRO A 116 14.05 -9.53 16.16
CA PRO A 116 13.47 -10.69 15.47
C PRO A 116 12.38 -10.33 14.44
N GLY A 117 11.97 -9.07 14.42
CA GLY A 117 10.78 -8.59 13.72
C GLY A 117 9.56 -8.62 14.63
N SER A 118 8.50 -7.96 14.21
CA SER A 118 7.29 -7.73 15.01
C SER A 118 6.02 -8.18 14.27
N PRO A 119 5.61 -9.45 14.41
CA PRO A 119 4.46 -9.99 13.69
C PRO A 119 3.13 -9.38 14.13
N ASN A 120 3.03 -8.98 15.41
CA ASN A 120 1.84 -8.39 16.01
C ASN A 120 2.17 -6.96 16.45
N LEU A 121 1.52 -5.99 15.84
CA LEU A 121 1.71 -4.58 16.18
C LEU A 121 1.01 -4.24 17.49
N TYR A 122 1.63 -3.33 18.24
CA TYR A 122 1.09 -2.78 19.48
C TYR A 122 0.90 -3.82 20.60
N ASP A 123 1.62 -4.94 20.54
CA ASP A 123 1.64 -5.94 21.61
C ASP A 123 2.61 -5.51 22.71
N ILE A 124 2.06 -4.92 23.78
CA ILE A 124 2.84 -4.48 24.95
C ILE A 124 3.12 -5.63 25.93
N ASN A 125 2.50 -6.81 25.75
CA ASN A 125 2.73 -7.96 26.64
C ASN A 125 4.02 -8.71 26.32
N LYS A 126 4.78 -8.24 25.31
CA LYS A 126 6.07 -8.78 24.92
C LYS A 126 7.19 -7.74 25.10
N PRO A 127 8.41 -8.18 25.46
CA PRO A 127 9.58 -7.32 25.38
C PRO A 127 9.82 -6.84 23.96
N VAL A 128 10.40 -5.65 23.81
CA VAL A 128 10.73 -5.08 22.49
C VAL A 128 11.68 -6.01 21.72
N MET A 129 12.68 -6.60 22.38
CA MET A 129 13.57 -7.59 21.77
C MET A 129 12.93 -8.93 21.39
N GLN A 130 11.61 -9.08 21.61
CA GLN A 130 10.81 -10.22 21.16
C GLN A 130 9.68 -9.76 20.21
N GLY A 131 9.80 -8.55 19.66
CA GLY A 131 8.85 -7.98 18.71
C GLY A 131 7.72 -7.15 19.32
N GLY A 132 7.70 -6.96 20.65
CA GLY A 132 6.72 -6.12 21.33
C GLY A 132 6.90 -4.63 21.05
N MET A 133 5.82 -3.85 21.10
CA MET A 133 5.87 -2.40 20.89
C MET A 133 4.61 -1.68 21.40
N GLY A 134 4.71 -0.38 21.66
CA GLY A 134 3.58 0.50 21.95
C GLY A 134 3.13 1.32 20.73
N PHE A 135 2.22 2.30 20.89
CA PHE A 135 1.79 3.14 19.77
C PHE A 135 2.81 4.25 19.47
N ARG A 136 3.02 4.54 18.18
CA ARG A 136 3.96 5.56 17.75
C ARG A 136 3.57 6.97 18.21
N ASN A 137 4.54 7.70 18.76
CA ASN A 137 4.38 9.12 19.03
C ASN A 137 4.65 9.94 17.77
N ARG A 138 3.59 10.31 17.03
CA ARG A 138 3.71 11.09 15.79
C ARG A 138 3.04 12.47 15.84
N PHE A 139 2.20 12.73 16.83
CA PHE A 139 1.23 13.84 16.79
C PHE A 139 1.41 14.86 17.91
N GLY A 140 2.64 14.95 18.44
CA GLY A 140 2.97 15.82 19.57
C GLY A 140 2.81 15.13 20.91
N LEU A 141 3.33 15.78 21.96
CA LEU A 141 3.29 15.26 23.33
C LEU A 141 2.03 15.69 24.08
N GLU A 142 1.36 16.72 23.60
CA GLU A 142 0.26 17.39 24.27
C GLU A 142 -0.70 17.96 23.20
N HIS A 143 -2.00 17.95 23.49
CA HIS A 143 -3.02 18.64 22.71
C HIS A 143 -4.17 19.13 23.61
N ASN A 144 -4.45 20.45 23.60
CA ASN A 144 -5.48 21.13 24.40
C ASN A 144 -5.42 20.85 25.92
N GLY A 145 -4.22 20.92 26.49
CA GLY A 145 -3.91 20.59 27.88
C GLY A 145 -3.83 19.08 28.17
N VAL A 146 -4.04 18.21 27.19
CA VAL A 146 -4.10 16.75 27.39
C VAL A 146 -2.80 16.10 26.92
N ASN A 147 -2.13 15.40 27.83
CA ASN A 147 -0.95 14.58 27.52
C ASN A 147 -1.31 13.45 26.54
N GLN A 148 -0.55 13.34 25.46
CA GLN A 148 -0.73 12.35 24.38
C GLN A 148 0.14 11.11 24.55
N LEU A 149 1.03 11.09 25.54
CA LEU A 149 1.82 9.93 25.93
C LEU A 149 0.94 8.85 26.56
N ALA A 150 1.29 7.58 26.31
CA ALA A 150 0.62 6.43 26.90
C ALA A 150 0.57 6.54 28.44
N ALA A 151 -0.50 6.03 29.04
CA ALA A 151 -0.62 6.00 30.51
C ALA A 151 0.41 5.03 31.12
N ASP A 152 0.64 5.16 32.42
CA ASP A 152 1.46 4.19 33.15
C ASP A 152 0.87 2.77 33.04
N GLY A 153 1.73 1.76 32.95
CA GLY A 153 1.38 0.38 32.62
C GLY A 153 1.06 0.11 31.13
N SER A 154 1.12 1.12 30.26
CA SER A 154 0.83 0.98 28.82
C SER A 154 2.09 1.03 27.96
N ALA A 155 3.11 0.24 28.32
CA ALA A 155 4.38 0.12 27.60
C ALA A 155 4.80 -1.35 27.50
N PRO A 156 5.65 -1.73 26.52
CA PRO A 156 6.20 -3.09 26.42
C PRO A 156 6.81 -3.58 27.73
N VAL A 157 6.45 -4.80 28.15
CA VAL A 157 6.98 -5.41 29.38
C VAL A 157 8.49 -5.58 29.35
N GLY A 158 9.13 -5.47 30.52
CA GLY A 158 10.59 -5.62 30.65
C GLY A 158 11.40 -4.44 30.11
N GLY A 159 10.76 -3.38 29.61
CA GLY A 159 11.40 -2.15 29.19
C GLY A 159 11.71 -1.20 30.35
N ALA A 160 12.57 -0.22 30.10
CA ALA A 160 12.97 0.81 31.07
C ALA A 160 11.88 1.86 31.37
N GLN A 161 10.77 1.82 30.63
CA GLN A 161 9.65 2.75 30.75
C GLN A 161 8.36 1.97 30.95
N SER A 162 7.55 2.36 31.94
CA SER A 162 6.25 1.74 32.23
C SER A 162 5.09 2.44 31.51
N GLY A 163 5.28 3.68 31.05
CA GLY A 163 4.27 4.47 30.34
C GLY A 163 4.75 5.05 29.03
N GLY A 164 4.17 6.19 28.64
CA GLY A 164 4.50 6.85 27.39
C GLY A 164 5.76 7.70 27.46
N TYR A 165 6.46 7.79 26.34
CA TYR A 165 7.68 8.56 26.17
C TYR A 165 7.73 9.18 24.76
N PRO A 166 8.42 10.32 24.58
CA PRO A 166 8.58 10.92 23.26
C PRO A 166 9.39 10.04 22.32
N GLU A 167 9.35 10.35 21.03
CA GLU A 167 10.29 9.81 20.06
C GLU A 167 11.74 10.05 20.51
N ILE A 168 12.58 9.03 20.35
CA ILE A 168 13.97 9.09 20.82
C ILE A 168 14.84 9.83 19.81
N LYS A 169 15.59 10.80 20.32
CA LYS A 169 16.44 11.73 19.60
C LYS A 169 17.75 11.89 20.33
N LYS A 170 18.76 12.39 19.62
CA LYS A 170 20.10 12.65 20.17
C LYS A 170 20.08 13.54 21.42
N ASP A 171 19.17 14.51 21.48
CA ASP A 171 19.04 15.48 22.57
C ASP A 171 18.34 14.92 23.83
N ASN A 172 17.55 13.86 23.71
CA ASN A 172 16.73 13.33 24.80
C ASN A 172 17.09 11.90 25.24
N ILE A 173 17.89 11.19 24.46
CA ILE A 173 18.21 9.77 24.67
C ILE A 173 18.80 9.49 26.06
N GLU A 174 19.84 10.22 26.49
CA GLU A 174 20.47 10.00 27.79
C GLU A 174 19.48 10.11 28.95
N LYS A 175 18.57 11.10 28.88
CA LYS A 175 17.54 11.34 29.89
C LYS A 175 16.47 10.25 29.91
N ILE A 176 15.96 9.85 28.74
CA ILE A 176 14.85 8.89 28.66
C ILE A 176 15.33 7.46 28.96
N LEU A 177 16.52 7.10 28.47
CA LEU A 177 17.06 5.76 28.65
C LEU A 177 17.84 5.59 29.96
N GLY A 178 18.15 6.69 30.66
CA GLY A 178 18.99 6.66 31.86
C GLY A 178 20.38 6.11 31.55
N ILE A 179 21.01 6.59 30.48
CA ILE A 179 22.33 6.17 30.02
C ILE A 179 23.27 7.38 29.91
N THR A 180 24.56 7.11 29.83
CA THR A 180 25.58 8.09 29.47
C THR A 180 26.24 7.62 28.19
N LEU A 181 26.17 8.45 27.15
CA LEU A 181 26.84 8.19 25.88
C LEU A 181 28.32 8.52 25.98
N THR A 182 29.14 7.80 25.22
CA THR A 182 30.54 8.19 25.00
C THR A 182 30.61 9.38 24.04
N ASP A 183 31.73 10.08 24.01
CA ASP A 183 31.93 11.20 23.08
C ASP A 183 31.87 10.73 21.62
N GLU A 184 32.40 9.54 21.34
CA GLU A 184 32.32 8.91 20.01
C GLU A 184 30.87 8.57 19.62
N GLU A 185 30.07 8.02 20.54
CA GLU A 185 28.65 7.77 20.30
C GLU A 185 27.90 9.08 20.03
N ARG A 186 28.18 10.13 20.80
CA ARG A 186 27.60 11.46 20.58
C ARG A 186 28.01 12.04 19.23
N GLU A 187 29.25 11.84 18.79
CA GLU A 187 29.71 12.38 17.50
C GLU A 187 29.03 11.69 16.31
N LYS A 188 29.00 10.35 16.32
CA LYS A 188 28.48 9.53 15.20
C LYS A 188 26.96 9.52 15.08
N MET A 189 26.25 9.69 16.20
CA MET A 189 24.79 9.58 16.25
C MET A 189 24.10 10.72 15.49
N GLY A 190 23.14 10.36 14.63
CA GLY A 190 22.28 11.30 13.91
C GLY A 190 21.25 11.98 14.83
N ALA A 191 20.54 12.98 14.30
CA ALA A 191 19.63 13.81 15.11
C ALA A 191 18.43 13.02 15.66
N THR A 192 17.88 12.09 14.86
CA THR A 192 16.72 11.27 15.21
C THR A 192 16.98 9.81 14.85
N TRP A 193 16.29 8.87 15.51
CA TRP A 193 16.40 7.44 15.16
C TRP A 193 16.13 7.15 13.67
N ALA A 194 15.28 7.97 13.03
CA ALA A 194 14.91 7.83 11.62
C ALA A 194 16.01 8.31 10.64
N THR A 195 16.97 9.11 11.12
CA THR A 195 18.07 9.68 10.32
C THR A 195 19.45 9.30 10.86
N ASP A 196 19.50 8.48 11.90
CA ASP A 196 20.73 8.02 12.52
C ASP A 196 21.38 6.89 11.73
N ALA A 197 22.30 7.26 10.83
CA ALA A 197 23.07 6.31 10.02
C ALA A 197 23.90 5.34 10.89
N SER A 198 24.36 5.76 12.07
CA SER A 198 25.16 4.93 12.98
C SER A 198 24.36 3.80 13.65
N ASN A 199 23.03 3.90 13.66
CA ASN A 199 22.11 3.01 14.35
C ASN A 199 22.18 3.02 15.89
N ILE A 200 23.03 3.86 16.48
CA ILE A 200 23.25 3.94 17.94
C ILE A 200 21.93 4.16 18.69
N ILE A 201 21.06 5.05 18.20
CA ILE A 201 19.76 5.29 18.88
C ILE A 201 18.95 4.00 18.96
N ALA A 202 18.85 3.25 17.85
CA ALA A 202 18.07 2.03 17.81
C ALA A 202 18.66 0.95 18.72
N GLU A 203 19.98 0.75 18.70
CA GLU A 203 20.67 -0.22 19.58
C GLU A 203 20.46 0.10 21.06
N LYS A 204 20.66 1.35 21.49
CA LYS A 204 20.42 1.75 22.89
C LYS A 204 18.96 1.58 23.30
N CYS A 205 18.02 1.86 22.39
CA CYS A 205 16.61 1.61 22.64
C CYS A 205 16.32 0.12 22.85
N MET A 206 16.94 -0.75 22.05
CA MET A 206 16.81 -2.20 22.18
C MET A 206 17.37 -2.71 23.52
N GLU A 207 18.55 -2.22 23.93
CA GLU A 207 19.16 -2.54 25.23
C GLU A 207 18.26 -2.17 26.42
N LYS A 208 17.47 -1.10 26.29
CA LYS A 208 16.53 -0.63 27.31
C LYS A 208 15.11 -1.13 27.10
N GLY A 209 14.85 -1.99 26.13
CA GLY A 209 13.53 -2.55 25.87
C GLY A 209 12.47 -1.50 25.53
N ILE A 210 12.82 -0.44 24.80
CA ILE A 210 11.89 0.60 24.34
C ILE A 210 11.89 0.71 22.81
N ALA A 211 10.78 1.17 22.23
CA ALA A 211 10.67 1.39 20.79
C ALA A 211 11.24 2.77 20.41
N PRO A 212 12.08 2.91 19.36
CA PRO A 212 12.70 4.19 19.01
C PRO A 212 11.71 5.32 18.69
N TYR A 213 10.53 4.99 18.16
CA TYR A 213 9.53 5.98 17.74
C TYR A 213 8.70 6.59 18.88
N GLY A 214 9.00 6.25 20.13
CA GLY A 214 8.24 6.68 21.31
C GLY A 214 7.11 5.74 21.71
N ASN A 215 6.28 6.18 22.65
CA ASN A 215 5.08 5.46 23.07
C ASN A 215 3.96 6.44 23.44
N ALA A 216 2.88 6.44 22.67
CA ALA A 216 1.77 7.39 22.76
C ALA A 216 0.42 6.69 22.94
N ARG A 217 -0.65 7.47 23.11
CA ARG A 217 -2.01 6.97 23.13
C ARG A 217 -2.51 6.67 21.72
N ALA A 218 -3.32 5.63 21.58
CA ALA A 218 -4.21 5.53 20.45
C ALA A 218 -5.23 6.68 20.50
N ARG A 219 -5.62 7.23 19.36
CA ARG A 219 -6.53 8.37 19.28
C ARG A 219 -7.76 8.02 18.45
N ALA A 220 -8.94 8.34 18.97
CA ALA A 220 -10.20 8.29 18.23
C ALA A 220 -10.55 9.63 17.55
N ILE A 221 -9.88 10.72 17.97
CA ILE A 221 -10.03 12.06 17.40
C ILE A 221 -8.71 12.43 16.69
N VAL A 222 -8.81 12.81 15.42
CA VAL A 222 -7.68 13.16 14.56
C VAL A 222 -7.78 14.62 14.16
N TRP A 223 -7.35 15.52 15.05
CA TRP A 223 -7.44 16.98 14.85
C TRP A 223 -6.69 17.53 13.64
N THR A 224 -5.82 16.73 13.02
CA THR A 224 -5.11 17.09 11.78
C THR A 224 -5.92 16.82 10.52
N PHE A 225 -7.05 16.12 10.61
CA PHE A 225 -7.92 15.81 9.48
C PHE A 225 -9.07 16.81 9.38
N VAL A 226 -9.65 16.91 8.18
CA VAL A 226 -10.82 17.76 7.92
C VAL A 226 -12.01 17.28 8.75
N ASP A 227 -12.30 15.98 8.69
CA ASP A 227 -13.23 15.31 9.60
C ASP A 227 -12.43 14.68 10.74
N GLN A 228 -12.52 15.27 11.93
CA GLN A 228 -11.72 14.85 13.08
C GLN A 228 -12.23 13.58 13.77
N ILE A 229 -13.49 13.23 13.51
CA ILE A 229 -14.15 12.01 13.95
C ILE A 229 -14.89 11.41 12.74
N PRO A 230 -15.26 10.12 12.77
CA PRO A 230 -16.08 9.54 11.71
C PRO A 230 -17.36 10.35 11.51
N GLN A 231 -17.51 10.91 10.31
CA GLN A 231 -18.72 11.59 9.87
C GLN A 231 -19.22 10.93 8.61
N HIS A 232 -20.54 10.87 8.47
CA HIS A 232 -21.13 10.46 7.20
C HIS A 232 -21.01 11.62 6.20
N ARG A 233 -20.45 11.32 5.03
CA ARG A 233 -20.36 12.17 3.86
C ARG A 233 -20.94 11.37 2.70
N GLU A 234 -21.91 11.94 1.99
CA GLU A 234 -22.47 11.27 0.84
C GLU A 234 -21.46 11.32 -0.33
N PRO A 235 -21.35 10.26 -1.17
CA PRO A 235 -20.50 10.27 -2.36
C PRO A 235 -20.87 11.38 -3.35
N LEU A 236 -19.91 11.77 -4.20
CA LEU A 236 -20.13 12.84 -5.20
C LEU A 236 -21.21 12.46 -6.21
N HIS A 237 -21.17 11.23 -6.70
CA HIS A 237 -22.19 10.65 -7.55
C HIS A 237 -22.99 9.65 -6.73
N THR A 238 -24.21 10.02 -6.33
CA THR A 238 -25.08 9.22 -5.47
C THR A 238 -26.51 9.15 -6.02
N PRO A 239 -27.23 8.02 -5.84
CA PRO A 239 -28.67 7.98 -6.06
C PRO A 239 -29.49 8.69 -4.97
N ARG A 240 -28.85 9.11 -3.86
CA ARG A 240 -29.48 9.70 -2.67
C ARG A 240 -29.19 11.20 -2.57
N GLN A 241 -29.81 11.97 -3.47
CA GLN A 241 -29.66 13.43 -3.46
C GLN A 241 -30.15 14.07 -2.15
N ASP A 242 -31.12 13.45 -1.48
CA ASP A 242 -31.57 13.84 -0.15
C ASP A 242 -30.45 13.72 0.90
N LEU A 243 -29.62 12.67 0.82
CA LEU A 243 -28.45 12.51 1.69
C LEU A 243 -27.31 13.44 1.28
N ALA A 244 -27.10 13.70 -0.01
CA ALA A 244 -26.11 14.67 -0.47
C ALA A 244 -26.42 16.09 0.05
N GLN A 245 -27.69 16.47 0.11
CA GLN A 245 -28.11 17.74 0.71
C GLN A 245 -27.93 17.77 2.24
N LYS A 246 -28.25 16.66 2.92
CA LYS A 246 -28.15 16.56 4.38
C LYS A 246 -26.71 16.41 4.88
N TYR A 247 -25.88 15.71 4.12
CA TYR A 247 -24.50 15.33 4.45
C TYR A 247 -23.57 15.60 3.26
N PRO A 248 -23.41 16.88 2.88
CA PRO A 248 -22.63 17.23 1.71
C PRO A 248 -21.17 16.83 1.88
N SER A 249 -20.52 16.61 0.74
CA SER A 249 -19.08 16.47 0.63
C SER A 249 -18.36 17.77 1.03
N PHE A 250 -17.04 17.76 0.93
CA PHE A 250 -16.19 18.90 1.29
C PHE A 250 -16.38 20.09 0.35
N GLU A 251 -15.92 21.27 0.76
CA GLU A 251 -15.78 22.38 -0.19
C GLU A 251 -14.67 22.06 -1.21
N ASP A 252 -14.80 22.65 -2.41
CA ASP A 252 -13.81 22.47 -3.47
C ASP A 252 -12.42 22.91 -3.03
N LYS A 253 -11.38 22.22 -3.52
CA LYS A 253 -9.98 22.54 -3.26
C LYS A 253 -9.32 23.11 -4.51
N PRO A 254 -9.06 24.44 -4.59
CA PRO A 254 -8.32 25.08 -5.69
C PRO A 254 -6.96 24.43 -5.97
N ASN A 255 -6.29 24.00 -4.89
CA ASN A 255 -4.99 23.34 -4.94
C ASN A 255 -4.98 22.16 -3.96
N HIS A 256 -5.40 21.00 -4.44
CA HIS A 256 -5.22 19.72 -3.77
C HIS A 256 -4.01 19.03 -4.41
N TYR A 257 -2.85 19.03 -3.76
CA TYR A 257 -1.62 18.47 -4.33
C TYR A 257 -1.32 18.92 -5.78
N ARG A 258 -1.47 20.23 -6.05
CA ARG A 258 -1.26 20.88 -7.36
C ARG A 258 -2.35 20.65 -8.41
N VAL A 259 -3.49 20.06 -8.05
CA VAL A 259 -4.66 19.94 -8.94
C VAL A 259 -5.91 20.57 -8.33
N PHE A 260 -6.77 21.12 -9.18
CA PHE A 260 -8.10 21.57 -8.75
C PHE A 260 -8.98 20.33 -8.52
N THR A 261 -9.54 20.19 -7.33
CA THR A 261 -10.43 19.07 -6.99
C THR A 261 -11.80 19.59 -6.60
N LYS A 262 -12.81 19.17 -7.34
CA LYS A 262 -14.22 19.47 -7.07
C LYS A 262 -14.78 18.47 -6.07
N TYR A 263 -15.64 18.97 -5.19
CA TYR A 263 -16.34 18.18 -4.20
C TYR A 263 -17.82 18.59 -4.23
N LYS A 264 -18.27 19.37 -3.24
CA LYS A 264 -19.65 19.82 -3.10
C LYS A 264 -20.19 20.56 -4.33
N SER A 265 -19.35 21.32 -5.05
CA SER A 265 -19.81 22.01 -6.26
C SER A 265 -20.26 21.04 -7.35
N LEU A 266 -19.57 19.91 -7.51
CA LEU A 266 -19.94 18.86 -8.45
C LEU A 266 -21.12 18.07 -7.90
N GLN A 267 -21.05 17.62 -6.65
CA GLN A 267 -22.07 16.80 -6.01
C GLN A 267 -23.47 17.45 -6.06
N LEU A 268 -23.53 18.77 -5.86
CA LEU A 268 -24.79 19.52 -5.83
C LEU A 268 -25.11 20.23 -7.16
N SER A 269 -24.30 20.04 -8.21
CA SER A 269 -24.52 20.69 -9.51
C SER A 269 -25.82 20.24 -10.18
N LYS A 270 -26.18 18.96 -10.03
CA LYS A 270 -27.44 18.37 -10.49
C LYS A 270 -27.68 17.02 -9.80
N ASP A 271 -28.90 16.49 -9.94
CA ASP A 271 -29.20 15.11 -9.56
C ASP A 271 -28.81 14.14 -10.70
N PHE A 272 -27.59 13.61 -10.63
CA PHE A 272 -27.06 12.66 -11.64
C PHE A 272 -27.85 11.36 -11.71
N SER A 273 -28.57 10.97 -10.65
CA SER A 273 -29.34 9.71 -10.62
C SER A 273 -30.49 9.67 -11.62
N LYS A 274 -30.96 10.84 -12.07
CA LYS A 274 -32.01 10.95 -13.09
C LYS A 274 -31.52 10.48 -14.47
N GLU A 275 -30.24 10.68 -14.77
CA GLU A 275 -29.62 10.29 -16.04
C GLU A 275 -28.85 8.96 -15.91
N PHE A 276 -28.29 8.70 -14.72
CA PHE A 276 -27.44 7.55 -14.40
C PHE A 276 -27.99 6.83 -13.15
N PRO A 277 -29.06 6.04 -13.27
CA PRO A 277 -29.80 5.51 -12.12
C PRO A 277 -29.18 4.25 -11.47
N ILE A 278 -28.08 3.72 -12.01
CA ILE A 278 -27.52 2.42 -11.62
C ILE A 278 -26.21 2.64 -10.86
N ASN A 279 -26.06 2.01 -9.69
CA ASN A 279 -24.80 2.04 -8.96
C ASN A 279 -23.73 1.22 -9.69
N LEU A 280 -22.54 1.79 -9.84
CA LEU A 280 -21.36 1.13 -10.38
C LEU A 280 -20.38 0.83 -9.25
N THR A 281 -19.96 -0.42 -9.14
CA THR A 281 -18.84 -0.80 -8.28
C THR A 281 -17.82 -1.63 -9.04
N THR A 282 -16.56 -1.56 -8.63
CA THR A 282 -15.47 -2.33 -9.25
C THR A 282 -14.74 -3.19 -8.24
N GLY A 283 -14.24 -4.35 -8.69
CA GLY A 283 -13.50 -5.25 -7.82
C GLY A 283 -12.59 -6.22 -8.56
N ARG A 284 -12.04 -7.15 -7.80
CA ARG A 284 -11.05 -8.12 -8.28
C ARG A 284 -11.69 -9.46 -8.61
N LEU A 285 -11.05 -10.19 -9.51
CA LEU A 285 -11.29 -11.61 -9.74
C LEU A 285 -10.16 -12.42 -9.13
N VAL A 286 -10.48 -13.63 -8.67
CA VAL A 286 -9.50 -14.52 -8.01
C VAL A 286 -8.34 -14.90 -8.93
N ASN A 287 -8.61 -15.05 -10.23
CA ASN A 287 -7.64 -15.47 -11.25
C ASN A 287 -6.89 -14.31 -11.94
N PHE A 288 -7.13 -13.05 -11.54
CA PHE A 288 -6.46 -11.88 -12.11
C PHE A 288 -5.78 -11.03 -11.03
N SER A 289 -4.69 -10.37 -11.42
CA SER A 289 -3.93 -9.49 -10.53
C SER A 289 -3.75 -8.10 -11.16
N GLY A 290 -3.80 -7.05 -10.33
CA GLY A 290 -3.61 -5.67 -10.78
C GLY A 290 -4.52 -5.27 -11.95
N ALA A 291 -3.97 -4.56 -12.94
CA ALA A 291 -4.64 -4.25 -14.20
C ALA A 291 -4.62 -5.43 -15.22
N GLY A 292 -4.23 -6.63 -14.76
CA GLY A 292 -4.16 -7.84 -15.57
C GLY A 292 -2.99 -7.91 -16.55
N MET A 293 -1.92 -7.10 -16.39
CA MET A 293 -0.79 -7.11 -17.32
C MET A 293 -0.17 -8.52 -17.46
N GLU A 294 0.17 -9.15 -16.34
CA GLU A 294 0.72 -10.51 -16.34
C GLU A 294 -0.35 -11.56 -16.63
N THR A 295 -1.52 -11.45 -16.00
CA THR A 295 -2.53 -12.53 -16.04
C THR A 295 -3.28 -12.60 -17.38
N ARG A 296 -3.38 -11.49 -18.14
CA ARG A 296 -3.89 -11.51 -19.52
C ARG A 296 -2.88 -12.06 -20.53
N ALA A 297 -1.59 -12.06 -20.18
CA ALA A 297 -0.54 -12.73 -20.95
C ALA A 297 -0.41 -14.23 -20.59
N SER A 298 -1.16 -14.72 -19.59
CA SER A 298 -1.24 -16.15 -19.30
C SER A 298 -2.36 -16.81 -20.10
N MET A 299 -2.01 -17.76 -20.97
CA MET A 299 -2.96 -18.54 -21.76
C MET A 299 -3.99 -19.25 -20.88
N TYR A 300 -3.55 -19.85 -19.75
CA TYR A 300 -4.41 -20.63 -18.86
C TYR A 300 -5.41 -19.74 -18.11
N LEU A 301 -4.95 -18.62 -17.56
CA LEU A 301 -5.82 -17.70 -16.82
C LEU A 301 -6.81 -16.99 -17.75
N SER A 302 -6.34 -16.58 -18.94
CA SER A 302 -7.17 -15.99 -19.97
C SER A 302 -8.25 -16.95 -20.47
N ARG A 303 -7.96 -18.26 -20.53
CA ARG A 303 -8.97 -19.26 -20.91
C ARG A 303 -10.09 -19.42 -19.87
N LEU A 304 -9.80 -19.20 -18.59
CA LEU A 304 -10.82 -19.24 -17.52
C LEU A 304 -11.75 -18.02 -17.56
N THR A 305 -11.27 -16.86 -18.01
CA THR A 305 -12.08 -15.65 -18.15
C THR A 305 -11.62 -14.85 -19.38
N PRO A 306 -12.12 -15.21 -20.58
CA PRO A 306 -11.57 -14.72 -21.84
C PRO A 306 -12.08 -13.33 -22.25
N GLU A 307 -13.16 -12.85 -21.64
CA GLU A 307 -13.78 -11.59 -21.97
C GLU A 307 -14.05 -10.77 -20.71
N MET A 308 -13.91 -9.45 -20.84
CA MET A 308 -14.38 -8.52 -19.82
C MET A 308 -15.92 -8.53 -19.79
N PHE A 309 -16.49 -8.51 -18.59
CA PHE A 309 -17.92 -8.54 -18.37
C PHE A 309 -18.34 -7.54 -17.28
N ALA A 310 -19.63 -7.27 -17.19
CA ALA A 310 -20.26 -6.67 -16.02
C ALA A 310 -21.30 -7.65 -15.44
N ASP A 311 -21.30 -7.82 -14.12
CA ASP A 311 -22.35 -8.55 -13.44
C ASP A 311 -23.60 -7.66 -13.34
N ILE A 312 -24.73 -8.19 -13.80
CA ILE A 312 -26.00 -7.47 -13.86
C ILE A 312 -27.10 -8.35 -13.25
N HIS A 313 -27.89 -7.79 -12.35
CA HIS A 313 -29.01 -8.52 -11.74
C HIS A 313 -30.07 -8.91 -12.80
N PRO A 314 -30.74 -10.08 -12.69
CA PRO A 314 -31.75 -10.51 -13.66
C PRO A 314 -32.89 -9.51 -13.87
N GLU A 315 -33.38 -8.84 -12.82
CA GLU A 315 -34.44 -7.82 -12.94
C GLU A 315 -33.98 -6.60 -13.75
N LEU A 316 -32.76 -6.13 -13.49
CA LEU A 316 -32.18 -5.00 -14.22
C LEU A 316 -31.94 -5.37 -15.68
N ALA A 317 -31.40 -6.57 -15.93
CA ALA A 317 -31.19 -7.09 -17.27
C ALA A 317 -32.50 -7.19 -18.05
N ALA A 318 -33.57 -7.74 -17.44
CA ALA A 318 -34.89 -7.83 -18.04
C ALA A 318 -35.48 -6.45 -18.39
N LYS A 319 -35.36 -5.48 -17.48
CA LYS A 319 -35.82 -4.09 -17.70
C LYS A 319 -35.15 -3.43 -18.91
N HIS A 320 -33.90 -3.80 -19.20
CA HIS A 320 -33.13 -3.25 -20.32
C HIS A 320 -33.06 -4.19 -21.54
N GLY A 321 -33.80 -5.30 -21.55
CA GLY A 321 -33.81 -6.26 -22.67
C GLY A 321 -32.46 -6.97 -22.90
N ILE A 322 -31.63 -7.05 -21.86
CA ILE A 322 -30.29 -7.64 -21.88
C ILE A 322 -30.37 -9.13 -21.52
N LYS A 323 -29.82 -10.00 -22.37
CA LYS A 323 -29.65 -11.43 -22.08
C LYS A 323 -28.26 -11.69 -21.55
N HIS A 324 -28.10 -12.85 -20.92
CA HIS A 324 -26.77 -13.32 -20.52
C HIS A 324 -25.84 -13.37 -21.75
N TRP A 325 -24.66 -12.79 -21.58
CA TRP A 325 -23.59 -12.68 -22.58
C TRP A 325 -23.85 -11.75 -23.76
N ASP A 326 -24.92 -10.95 -23.75
CA ASP A 326 -25.06 -9.82 -24.69
C ASP A 326 -23.93 -8.80 -24.46
N PHE A 327 -23.54 -8.08 -25.51
CA PHE A 327 -22.75 -6.87 -25.33
C PHE A 327 -23.61 -5.74 -24.79
N VAL A 328 -23.05 -4.98 -23.86
CA VAL A 328 -23.69 -3.81 -23.26
C VAL A 328 -22.72 -2.65 -23.25
N TRP A 329 -23.25 -1.45 -23.49
CA TRP A 329 -22.55 -0.21 -23.20
C TRP A 329 -22.85 0.22 -21.77
N ILE A 330 -21.81 0.56 -21.04
CA ILE A 330 -21.88 1.22 -19.73
C ILE A 330 -21.41 2.64 -19.94
N HIS A 331 -22.24 3.62 -19.58
CA HIS A 331 -21.95 5.04 -19.71
C HIS A 331 -21.78 5.68 -18.34
N ALA A 332 -20.76 6.52 -18.20
CA ALA A 332 -20.49 7.28 -16.99
C ALA A 332 -20.98 8.74 -17.10
N PRO A 333 -21.34 9.39 -15.96
CA PRO A 333 -21.55 10.83 -15.83
C PRO A 333 -20.55 11.72 -16.56
N GLU A 334 -19.28 11.30 -16.66
CA GLU A 334 -18.20 12.03 -17.32
C GLU A 334 -18.27 12.00 -18.86
N GLY A 335 -19.24 11.30 -19.44
CA GLY A 335 -19.45 11.20 -20.89
C GLY A 335 -18.64 10.10 -21.57
N THR A 336 -17.88 9.33 -20.81
CA THR A 336 -17.15 8.15 -21.29
C THR A 336 -18.04 6.90 -21.26
N LYS A 337 -17.65 5.90 -22.05
CA LYS A 337 -18.35 4.61 -22.10
C LYS A 337 -17.40 3.43 -22.33
N ILE A 338 -17.84 2.23 -21.95
CA ILE A 338 -17.15 0.97 -22.28
C ILE A 338 -18.14 -0.06 -22.82
N LYS A 339 -17.67 -0.94 -23.71
CA LYS A 339 -18.45 -2.08 -24.23
C LYS A 339 -17.96 -3.40 -23.64
N VAL A 340 -18.80 -4.07 -22.86
CA VAL A 340 -18.45 -5.32 -22.16
C VAL A 340 -19.55 -6.37 -22.30
N ARG A 341 -19.27 -7.63 -21.94
CA ARG A 341 -20.30 -8.69 -21.85
C ARG A 341 -21.19 -8.51 -20.62
N ALA A 342 -22.47 -8.83 -20.72
CA ALA A 342 -23.38 -8.89 -19.58
C ALA A 342 -23.37 -10.27 -18.93
N ARG A 343 -22.84 -10.42 -17.72
CA ARG A 343 -22.98 -11.65 -16.93
C ARG A 343 -24.19 -11.51 -16.02
N VAL A 344 -25.33 -12.04 -16.47
CA VAL A 344 -26.59 -11.94 -15.72
C VAL A 344 -26.57 -12.90 -14.52
N VAL A 345 -26.53 -12.37 -13.29
CA VAL A 345 -26.37 -13.13 -12.03
C VAL A 345 -27.12 -12.50 -10.86
N PRO A 346 -27.69 -13.29 -9.92
CA PRO A 346 -28.43 -12.75 -8.77
C PRO A 346 -27.53 -12.28 -7.60
N SER A 347 -26.20 -12.39 -7.73
CA SER A 347 -25.24 -12.05 -6.66
C SER A 347 -24.94 -10.55 -6.52
N VAL A 348 -25.48 -9.71 -7.41
CA VAL A 348 -25.43 -8.24 -7.33
C VAL A 348 -26.83 -7.69 -7.07
N LYS A 349 -26.95 -6.52 -6.42
CA LYS A 349 -28.26 -5.91 -6.16
C LYS A 349 -28.95 -5.48 -7.46
N ALA A 350 -30.27 -5.41 -7.46
CA ALA A 350 -31.08 -5.01 -8.61
C ALA A 350 -30.79 -3.60 -9.15
N ASP A 351 -30.20 -2.73 -8.33
CA ASP A 351 -29.84 -1.35 -8.65
C ASP A 351 -28.33 -1.15 -8.85
N THR A 352 -27.55 -2.23 -8.93
CA THR A 352 -26.09 -2.19 -8.91
C THR A 352 -25.49 -3.11 -9.97
N ILE A 353 -24.43 -2.66 -10.65
CA ILE A 353 -23.58 -3.50 -11.47
C ILE A 353 -22.18 -3.61 -10.87
N PHE A 354 -21.55 -4.78 -11.07
CA PHE A 354 -20.15 -5.00 -10.70
C PHE A 354 -19.29 -5.13 -11.95
N LEU A 355 -18.15 -4.45 -11.95
CA LEU A 355 -17.20 -4.42 -13.07
C LEU A 355 -15.79 -4.81 -12.59
N PRO A 356 -15.20 -5.92 -13.07
CA PRO A 356 -13.81 -6.24 -12.79
C PRO A 356 -12.87 -5.32 -13.59
N PHE A 357 -11.72 -4.96 -13.00
CA PHE A 357 -10.82 -3.93 -13.56
C PHE A 357 -9.52 -4.48 -14.18
N HIS A 358 -9.54 -5.71 -14.68
CA HIS A 358 -8.33 -6.44 -15.09
C HIS A 358 -8.03 -6.42 -16.60
N TRP A 359 -8.71 -5.58 -17.37
CA TRP A 359 -8.59 -5.56 -18.83
C TRP A 359 -8.07 -4.23 -19.37
N ALA A 360 -7.44 -4.35 -20.53
CA ALA A 360 -7.04 -3.26 -21.41
C ALA A 360 -6.91 -3.82 -22.84
N GLY A 361 -6.83 -2.94 -23.84
CA GLY A 361 -6.76 -3.30 -25.26
C GLY A 361 -7.94 -2.77 -26.06
N TYR A 362 -9.02 -2.37 -25.41
CA TYR A 362 -10.06 -1.54 -26.01
C TYR A 362 -10.17 -0.20 -25.26
N MET A 363 -10.56 0.83 -25.99
CA MET A 363 -10.86 2.16 -25.46
C MET A 363 -12.17 2.68 -26.07
N GLN A 364 -13.24 2.69 -25.28
CA GLN A 364 -14.57 3.15 -25.70
C GLN A 364 -15.09 2.46 -26.97
N GLY A 365 -14.81 1.16 -27.08
CA GLY A 365 -15.18 0.27 -28.18
C GLY A 365 -14.20 0.24 -29.35
N VAL A 366 -13.15 1.06 -29.33
CA VAL A 366 -12.08 1.05 -30.34
C VAL A 366 -11.03 0.01 -29.97
N ASP A 367 -10.66 -0.85 -30.92
CA ASP A 367 -9.58 -1.83 -30.74
C ASP A 367 -8.22 -1.11 -30.76
N MET A 368 -7.54 -1.14 -29.63
CA MET A 368 -6.20 -0.54 -29.43
C MET A 368 -5.09 -1.60 -29.51
N THR A 369 -5.41 -2.84 -29.89
CA THR A 369 -4.46 -3.95 -29.86
C THR A 369 -3.38 -3.86 -30.94
N GLY A 370 -3.57 -3.00 -31.96
CA GLY A 370 -2.52 -2.65 -32.92
C GLY A 370 -1.35 -1.87 -32.32
N ASN A 371 -1.45 -1.38 -31.08
CA ASN A 371 -0.34 -0.70 -30.39
C ASN A 371 0.63 -1.67 -29.69
N PHE A 372 0.31 -2.96 -29.64
CA PHE A 372 1.26 -3.96 -29.13
C PHE A 372 2.29 -4.29 -30.23
N PRO A 373 3.58 -4.42 -29.88
CA PRO A 373 4.57 -5.00 -30.79
C PRO A 373 4.13 -6.38 -31.31
N ASP A 374 4.58 -6.73 -32.50
CA ASP A 374 4.25 -8.00 -33.14
C ASP A 374 4.56 -9.19 -32.21
N GLY A 375 3.60 -10.10 -32.08
CA GLY A 375 3.72 -11.28 -31.22
C GLY A 375 3.56 -11.03 -29.71
N THR A 376 3.35 -9.78 -29.26
CA THR A 376 3.24 -9.44 -27.82
C THR A 376 1.81 -9.16 -27.34
N LYS A 377 0.82 -9.25 -28.25
CA LYS A 377 -0.59 -9.09 -27.90
C LYS A 377 -1.00 -10.13 -26.83
N PRO A 378 -1.63 -9.71 -25.72
CA PRO A 378 -2.07 -10.64 -24.68
C PRO A 378 -3.23 -11.54 -25.17
N TYR A 379 -3.37 -12.71 -24.54
CA TYR A 379 -4.37 -13.72 -24.90
C TYR A 379 -5.82 -13.25 -24.68
N THR A 380 -6.04 -12.35 -23.74
CA THR A 380 -7.33 -11.66 -23.56
C THR A 380 -7.15 -10.15 -23.51
N VAL A 381 -8.12 -9.45 -24.10
CA VAL A 381 -8.20 -8.00 -24.22
C VAL A 381 -9.61 -7.55 -23.91
N GLY A 382 -9.76 -6.33 -23.42
CA GLY A 382 -11.05 -5.78 -23.01
C GLY A 382 -10.92 -4.29 -22.75
N GLU A 383 -12.02 -3.69 -22.33
CA GLU A 383 -12.04 -2.28 -21.91
C GLU A 383 -11.33 -2.10 -20.58
N CYS A 384 -10.87 -0.87 -20.30
CA CYS A 384 -10.42 -0.52 -18.96
C CYS A 384 -11.63 -0.05 -18.14
N ALA A 385 -11.90 -0.69 -17.00
CA ALA A 385 -12.98 -0.27 -16.10
C ALA A 385 -12.85 1.18 -15.61
N ASN A 386 -11.61 1.65 -15.45
CA ASN A 386 -11.33 3.03 -15.04
C ASN A 386 -11.83 4.09 -16.05
N THR A 387 -12.14 3.68 -17.29
CA THR A 387 -12.74 4.57 -18.28
C THR A 387 -14.13 5.07 -17.84
N VAL A 388 -14.86 4.28 -17.03
CA VAL A 388 -16.21 4.62 -16.54
C VAL A 388 -16.30 4.74 -15.02
N THR A 389 -15.19 4.63 -14.29
CA THR A 389 -15.18 5.03 -12.88
C THR A 389 -15.40 6.53 -12.79
N ASN A 390 -16.26 6.97 -11.88
CA ASN A 390 -16.59 8.39 -11.80
C ASN A 390 -15.49 9.22 -11.17
N TYR A 391 -15.56 10.52 -11.44
CA TYR A 391 -14.76 11.54 -10.81
C TYR A 391 -15.01 11.56 -9.30
N GLY A 392 -13.92 11.53 -8.53
CA GLY A 392 -13.91 11.69 -7.08
C GLY A 392 -12.53 11.36 -6.53
N TYR A 393 -12.15 12.05 -5.45
CA TYR A 393 -10.84 11.87 -4.82
C TYR A 393 -10.98 12.06 -3.31
N ASP A 394 -10.35 11.20 -2.51
CA ASP A 394 -10.34 11.36 -1.06
C ASP A 394 -9.70 12.69 -0.62
N ILE A 395 -10.29 13.37 0.37
CA ILE A 395 -9.90 14.71 0.80
C ILE A 395 -8.54 14.78 1.49
N VAL A 396 -8.05 13.66 2.02
CA VAL A 396 -6.79 13.58 2.78
C VAL A 396 -5.66 13.07 1.88
N THR A 397 -5.94 12.03 1.10
CA THR A 397 -4.94 11.23 0.38
C THR A 397 -4.94 11.43 -1.13
N GLN A 398 -5.97 12.07 -1.69
CA GLN A 398 -6.18 12.19 -3.14
C GLN A 398 -6.25 10.83 -3.87
N ILE A 399 -6.60 9.76 -3.17
CA ILE A 399 -6.86 8.46 -3.80
C ILE A 399 -8.16 8.58 -4.62
N PRO A 400 -8.17 8.14 -5.90
CA PRO A 400 -9.34 8.25 -6.77
C PRO A 400 -10.46 7.30 -6.36
N GLU A 401 -11.69 7.72 -6.64
CA GLU A 401 -12.90 6.93 -6.49
C GLU A 401 -12.96 5.80 -7.53
N THR A 402 -13.14 4.56 -7.07
CA THR A 402 -13.22 3.37 -7.94
C THR A 402 -14.26 2.36 -7.48
N LYS A 403 -15.02 2.65 -6.41
CA LYS A 403 -15.89 1.72 -5.69
C LYS A 403 -17.34 2.18 -5.66
N SER A 404 -17.56 3.48 -5.70
CA SER A 404 -18.85 4.15 -5.63
C SER A 404 -19.02 5.03 -6.86
N GLY A 405 -20.04 4.74 -7.67
CA GLY A 405 -20.38 5.57 -8.80
C GLY A 405 -21.78 5.32 -9.30
N LEU A 406 -22.20 6.16 -10.25
CA LEU A 406 -23.40 6.03 -11.03
C LEU A 406 -23.06 5.72 -12.48
N CYS A 407 -23.93 4.94 -13.14
CA CYS A 407 -23.86 4.68 -14.55
C CYS A 407 -25.27 4.51 -15.13
N ARG A 408 -25.34 4.43 -16.47
CA ARG A 408 -26.47 3.87 -17.19
C ARG A 408 -25.98 2.79 -18.12
N ILE A 409 -26.83 1.80 -18.38
CA ILE A 409 -26.53 0.71 -19.30
C ILE A 409 -27.50 0.71 -20.48
N GLU A 410 -26.99 0.31 -21.64
CA GLU A 410 -27.78 0.05 -22.84
C GLU A 410 -27.26 -1.20 -23.53
N LYS A 411 -28.14 -1.97 -24.16
CA LYS A 411 -27.74 -3.09 -25.01
C LYS A 411 -27.00 -2.54 -26.24
N ALA A 412 -25.88 -3.16 -26.59
CA ALA A 412 -24.99 -2.69 -27.66
C ALA A 412 -25.44 -3.07 -29.07
#